data_AF-A0A8C4XMG8-F1
#
_entry.id   AF-A0A8C4XMG8-F1
#
_cell.length_a   1.000
_cell.length_b   1.000
_cell.length_c   1.000
_cell.angle_alpha   90.00
_cell.angle_beta   90.00
_cell.angle_gamma   90.00
#
_symmetry.space_group_name_H-M   'P 1'
#
loop_
_entity.id
_entity.type
_entity.pdbx_description
1 polymer ?
#
loop_
_entity_poly.entity_id
_entity_poly.type
_entity_poly.pdbx_seq_one_letter_code
_entity_poly.pdbx_strand_id
1 'polypeptide(L)'
;AGRRAPRAGVAPSLTPVHRAGYCAFYGECGRNPEVNMSLVPSNVPCLSNTPARVATRTVLNMLRSVCPELVRGDNETTRVCCSLGQLVALRLSVALSGTVLSRCPACARNFANLYCNNICSPDQSLFTNVTRIVNRTTALGRPQLAVVEYQCFYQRDFADASFDSCKGVRFPGWATAASTASPSTSRTTAPAWP
;
A
#
# COMPACT_ATOMS: atom_id res chain seq x y z
N ALA A 1 -49.20 4.42 -17.10
CA ALA A 1 -48.64 4.10 -15.78
C ALA A 1 -47.16 3.74 -15.92
N GLY A 2 -46.26 4.72 -15.74
CA GLY A 2 -44.81 4.51 -15.86
C GLY A 2 -44.25 3.83 -14.62
N ARG A 3 -43.64 2.65 -14.78
CA ARG A 3 -42.90 1.98 -13.70
C ARG A 3 -41.61 2.76 -13.43
N ARG A 4 -41.53 3.42 -12.27
CA ARG A 4 -40.27 3.98 -11.75
C ARG A 4 -39.28 2.83 -11.55
N ALA A 5 -38.10 2.95 -12.14
CA ALA A 5 -36.96 2.13 -11.81
C ALA A 5 -36.57 2.36 -10.33
N PRO A 6 -36.15 1.32 -9.58
CA PRO A 6 -35.67 1.48 -8.22
C PRO A 6 -34.36 2.29 -8.24
N ARG A 7 -34.25 3.27 -7.34
CA ARG A 7 -33.01 4.01 -7.09
C ARG A 7 -31.92 2.99 -6.74
N ALA A 8 -30.78 3.04 -7.44
CA ALA A 8 -29.59 2.31 -7.07
C ALA A 8 -29.25 2.66 -5.61
N GLY A 9 -29.40 1.69 -4.71
CA GLY A 9 -29.01 1.84 -3.31
C GLY A 9 -27.51 2.08 -3.26
N VAL A 10 -27.09 3.13 -2.55
CA VAL A 10 -25.69 3.39 -2.24
C VAL A 10 -25.18 2.18 -1.47
N ALA A 11 -24.28 1.40 -2.06
CA ALA A 11 -23.65 0.27 -1.38
C ALA A 11 -23.00 0.76 -0.07
N PRO A 12 -23.06 -0.01 1.03
CA PRO A 12 -22.41 0.38 2.27
C PRO A 12 -20.92 0.65 2.04
N SER A 13 -20.42 1.79 2.53
CA SER A 13 -18.97 2.07 2.51
C SER A 13 -18.25 1.03 3.37
N LEU A 14 -17.24 0.37 2.80
CA LEU A 14 -16.45 -0.65 3.50
C LEU A 14 -15.52 -0.01 4.55
N THR A 15 -15.15 1.26 4.35
CA THR A 15 -14.36 2.08 5.28
C THR A 15 -15.12 3.37 5.59
N PRO A 16 -16.13 3.36 6.49
CA PRO A 16 -16.93 4.55 6.77
C PRO A 16 -16.20 5.64 7.57
N VAL A 17 -15.13 5.30 8.31
CA VAL A 17 -14.38 6.21 9.18
C VAL A 17 -13.07 6.61 8.50
N HIS A 18 -12.95 7.89 8.17
CA HIS A 18 -11.74 8.51 7.62
C HIS A 18 -11.28 9.63 8.58
N ARG A 19 -10.38 9.32 9.51
CA ARG A 19 -9.84 10.30 10.48
C ARG A 19 -8.42 9.96 10.91
N ALA A 20 -7.73 10.92 11.52
CA ALA A 20 -6.43 10.68 12.10
C ALA A 20 -6.48 9.56 13.17
N GLY A 21 -5.44 8.73 13.23
CA GLY A 21 -5.32 7.61 14.14
C GLY A 21 -6.23 6.42 13.81
N TYR A 22 -6.73 6.30 12.58
CA TYR A 22 -7.58 5.20 12.13
C TYR A 22 -7.03 4.48 10.90
N CYS A 23 -7.20 3.16 10.89
CA CYS A 23 -6.82 2.25 9.81
C CYS A 23 -7.99 2.00 8.87
N ALA A 24 -7.69 1.67 7.61
CA ALA A 24 -8.66 1.11 6.66
C ALA A 24 -8.69 -0.43 6.76
N PHE A 25 -7.52 -1.03 6.95
CA PHE A 25 -7.34 -2.47 7.10
C PHE A 25 -6.23 -2.79 8.10
N TYR A 26 -6.25 -4.01 8.65
CA TYR A 26 -5.25 -4.47 9.61
C TYR A 26 -5.20 -6.01 9.65
N GLY A 27 -4.00 -6.57 9.73
CA GLY A 27 -3.79 -8.02 9.76
C GLY A 27 -3.78 -8.65 8.37
N GLU A 28 -3.60 -9.97 8.32
CA GLU A 28 -3.55 -10.74 7.07
C GLU A 28 -4.74 -11.71 6.98
N CYS A 29 -5.37 -11.76 5.82
CA CYS A 29 -6.53 -12.59 5.51
C CYS A 29 -6.20 -13.71 4.50
N GLY A 30 -4.91 -14.05 4.37
CA GLY A 30 -4.41 -15.09 3.47
C GLY A 30 -4.24 -14.62 2.03
N ARG A 31 -4.07 -15.57 1.11
CA ARG A 31 -3.72 -15.30 -0.29
C ARG A 31 -4.84 -14.62 -1.07
N ASN A 32 -4.50 -13.68 -1.96
CA ASN A 32 -5.43 -13.14 -2.93
C ASN A 32 -5.92 -14.26 -3.89
N PRO A 33 -7.22 -14.59 -3.92
CA PRO A 33 -7.75 -15.62 -4.82
C PRO A 33 -7.68 -15.22 -6.31
N GLU A 34 -7.51 -13.93 -6.61
CA GLU A 34 -7.46 -13.41 -7.98
C GLU A 34 -6.03 -13.42 -8.56
N VAL A 35 -5.01 -13.78 -7.75
CA VAL A 35 -3.59 -13.79 -8.14
C VAL A 35 -3.02 -15.21 -8.14
N ASN A 36 -2.91 -15.77 -9.35
CA ASN A 36 -2.43 -17.14 -9.56
C ASN A 36 -0.90 -17.26 -9.55
N MET A 37 -0.18 -16.27 -10.06
CA MET A 37 1.27 -16.28 -10.21
C MET A 37 1.85 -14.97 -9.65
N SER A 38 2.76 -15.05 -8.69
CA SER A 38 3.46 -13.88 -8.16
C SER A 38 4.86 -14.25 -7.66
N LEU A 39 5.81 -13.34 -7.84
CA LEU A 39 7.18 -13.45 -7.33
C LEU A 39 7.23 -13.31 -5.79
N VAL A 40 6.20 -12.72 -5.18
CA VAL A 40 6.09 -12.53 -3.73
C VAL A 40 4.78 -13.10 -3.19
N PRO A 41 4.76 -13.50 -1.90
CA PRO A 41 3.52 -13.88 -1.24
C PRO A 41 2.45 -12.81 -1.43
N SER A 42 1.35 -13.17 -2.09
CA SER A 42 0.26 -12.23 -2.43
C SER A 42 -0.82 -12.28 -1.35
N ASN A 43 -0.41 -12.15 -0.09
CA ASN A 43 -1.35 -12.08 1.02
C ASN A 43 -2.07 -10.74 1.02
N VAL A 44 -3.37 -10.77 1.25
CA VAL A 44 -4.23 -9.59 1.32
C VAL A 44 -4.56 -9.23 2.76
N PRO A 45 -4.71 -7.93 3.08
CA PRO A 45 -5.05 -7.53 4.43
C PRO A 45 -6.52 -7.81 4.74
N CYS A 46 -6.85 -7.86 6.03
CA CYS A 46 -8.24 -7.93 6.47
C CYS A 46 -8.86 -6.55 6.59
N LEU A 47 -10.11 -6.39 6.14
CA LEU A 47 -10.88 -5.17 6.35
C LEU A 47 -10.98 -4.90 7.85
N SER A 48 -10.54 -3.71 8.28
CA SER A 48 -10.51 -3.35 9.69
C SER A 48 -10.46 -1.83 9.84
N ASN A 49 -11.64 -1.21 9.77
CA ASN A 49 -11.76 0.23 9.92
C ASN A 49 -11.76 0.65 11.40
N THR A 50 -10.62 0.47 12.07
CA THR A 50 -10.45 0.56 13.53
C THR A 50 -9.32 1.52 13.92
N PRO A 51 -9.23 1.97 15.18
CA PRO A 51 -8.12 2.80 15.64
C PRO A 51 -6.75 2.14 15.39
N ALA A 52 -5.76 2.96 15.07
CA ALA A 52 -4.37 2.55 14.95
C ALA A 52 -3.85 1.97 16.27
N ARG A 53 -3.03 0.92 16.17
CA ARG A 53 -2.57 0.15 17.32
C ARG A 53 -1.17 0.57 17.72
N VAL A 54 -0.87 0.53 19.01
CA VAL A 54 0.51 0.74 19.49
C VAL A 54 1.38 -0.39 18.96
N ALA A 55 2.49 -0.03 18.31
CA ALA A 55 3.43 -0.99 17.76
C ALA A 55 4.05 -1.81 18.89
N THR A 56 3.99 -3.13 18.77
CA THR A 56 4.75 -4.01 19.67
C THR A 56 6.24 -3.81 19.43
N ARG A 57 7.09 -4.16 20.41
CA ARG A 57 8.56 -4.04 20.28
C ARG A 57 9.10 -4.69 19.01
N THR A 58 8.56 -5.86 18.62
CA THR A 58 8.96 -6.56 17.40
C THR A 58 8.56 -5.79 16.13
N VAL A 59 7.33 -5.28 16.07
CA VAL A 59 6.86 -4.47 14.94
C VAL A 59 7.68 -3.18 14.85
N LEU A 60 7.90 -2.50 15.97
CA LEU A 60 8.67 -1.26 16.03
C LEU A 60 10.11 -1.45 15.55
N ASN A 61 10.80 -2.50 15.99
CA ASN A 61 12.16 -2.81 15.56
C ASN A 61 12.24 -3.03 14.04
N MET A 62 11.28 -3.75 13.46
CA MET A 62 11.22 -3.94 12.03
C MET A 62 10.85 -2.65 11.29
N LEU A 63 9.93 -1.85 11.85
CA LEU A 63 9.48 -0.59 11.27
C LEU A 63 10.64 0.40 11.13
N ARG A 64 11.55 0.48 12.12
CA ARG A 64 12.77 1.29 12.02
C ARG A 64 13.65 0.94 10.82
N SER A 65 13.68 -0.34 10.43
CA SER A 65 14.50 -0.80 9.32
C SER A 65 13.81 -0.65 7.95
N VAL A 66 12.48 -0.82 7.90
CA VAL A 66 11.72 -0.87 6.63
C VAL A 66 11.07 0.47 6.32
N CYS A 67 10.54 1.15 7.33
CA CYS A 67 9.74 2.37 7.23
C CYS A 67 10.18 3.40 8.28
N PRO A 68 11.45 3.87 8.25
CA PRO A 68 11.99 4.76 9.29
C PRO A 68 11.20 6.07 9.43
N GLU A 69 10.60 6.58 8.35
CA GLU A 69 9.80 7.82 8.34
C GLU A 69 8.52 7.76 9.18
N LEU A 70 8.03 6.54 9.48
CA LEU A 70 6.83 6.33 10.29
C LEU A 70 7.12 6.22 11.79
N VAL A 71 8.39 6.09 12.18
CA VAL A 71 8.80 6.08 13.59
C VAL A 71 8.98 7.53 14.04
N ARG A 72 7.99 8.09 14.74
CA ARG A 72 8.02 9.48 15.25
C ARG A 72 8.02 9.50 16.77
N GLY A 73 8.84 10.38 17.35
CA GLY A 73 8.84 10.67 18.79
C GLY A 73 9.27 9.50 19.67
N ASP A 74 8.60 9.37 20.81
CA ASP A 74 8.93 8.41 21.85
C ASP A 74 8.48 7.00 21.44
N ASN A 75 9.45 6.09 21.35
CA ASN A 75 9.31 4.72 20.88
C ASN A 75 8.09 3.95 21.45
N GLU A 76 7.66 4.29 22.66
CA GLU A 76 6.57 3.61 23.38
C GLU A 76 5.16 3.98 22.90
N THR A 77 5.02 5.06 22.11
CA THR A 77 3.71 5.57 21.66
C THR A 77 3.49 5.45 20.16
N THR A 78 4.47 4.94 19.41
CA THR A 78 4.36 4.74 17.95
C THR A 78 3.13 3.90 17.62
N ARG A 79 2.17 4.48 16.90
CA ARG A 79 0.98 3.79 16.40
C ARG A 79 1.14 3.40 14.93
N VAL A 80 0.56 2.26 14.56
CA VAL A 80 0.62 1.73 13.19
C VAL A 80 -0.68 1.03 12.80
N CYS A 81 -0.89 0.92 11.49
CA CYS A 81 -2.00 0.17 10.88
C CYS A 81 -1.58 -1.16 10.25
N CYS A 82 -0.42 -1.69 10.63
CA CYS A 82 0.07 -2.97 10.12
C CYS A 82 0.43 -3.96 11.24
N SER A 83 0.18 -5.24 10.97
CA SER A 83 0.68 -6.36 11.75
C SER A 83 2.14 -6.67 11.38
N LEU A 84 2.79 -7.52 12.19
CA LEU A 84 4.13 -8.02 11.86
C LEU A 84 4.18 -8.73 10.50
N GLY A 85 3.17 -9.55 10.19
CA GLY A 85 3.12 -10.28 8.93
C GLY A 85 2.96 -9.37 7.71
N GLN A 86 2.11 -8.33 7.80
CA GLN A 86 2.01 -7.29 6.77
C GLN A 86 3.36 -6.56 6.57
N LEU A 87 4.07 -6.26 7.65
CA LEU A 87 5.36 -5.59 7.59
C LEU A 87 6.47 -6.49 7.01
N VAL A 88 6.43 -7.79 7.28
CA VAL A 88 7.33 -8.78 6.64
C VAL A 88 7.06 -8.88 5.14
N ALA A 89 5.79 -8.96 4.73
CA ALA A 89 5.42 -8.97 3.32
C ALA A 89 5.87 -7.67 2.62
N LEU A 90 5.61 -6.53 3.25
CA LEU A 90 6.07 -5.22 2.76
C LEU A 90 7.59 -5.18 2.60
N ARG A 91 8.36 -5.66 3.60
CA ARG A 91 9.82 -5.72 3.54
C ARG A 91 10.31 -6.48 2.32
N LEU A 92 9.72 -7.63 2.01
CA LEU A 92 10.09 -8.43 0.84
C LEU A 92 9.81 -7.66 -0.46
N SER A 93 8.62 -7.06 -0.58
CA SER A 93 8.24 -6.28 -1.76
C SER A 93 9.15 -5.07 -1.99
N VAL A 94 9.42 -4.27 -0.95
CA VAL A 94 10.29 -3.09 -1.09
C VAL A 94 11.76 -3.46 -1.28
N ALA A 95 12.22 -4.61 -0.74
CA ALA A 95 13.57 -5.10 -0.97
C ALA A 95 13.78 -5.46 -2.44
N LEU A 96 12.83 -6.15 -3.08
CA LEU A 96 12.89 -6.47 -4.50
C LEU A 96 12.94 -5.20 -5.35
N SER A 97 12.03 -4.25 -5.12
CA SER A 97 12.08 -2.94 -5.79
C SER A 97 13.39 -2.21 -5.50
N GLY A 98 13.93 -2.32 -4.29
CA GLY A 98 15.22 -1.75 -3.91
C GLY A 98 16.40 -2.30 -4.72
N THR A 99 16.38 -3.58 -5.14
CA THR A 99 17.42 -4.12 -6.03
C THR A 99 17.38 -3.48 -7.41
N VAL A 100 16.18 -3.27 -7.94
CA VAL A 100 15.91 -2.61 -9.22
C VAL A 100 16.30 -1.14 -9.18
N LEU A 101 16.04 -0.47 -8.05
CA LEU A 101 16.33 0.94 -7.79
C LEU A 101 17.69 1.19 -7.12
N SER A 102 18.55 0.17 -7.05
CA SER A 102 19.81 0.20 -6.30
C SER A 102 20.78 1.30 -6.72
N ARG A 103 20.68 1.79 -7.96
CA ARG A 103 21.51 2.89 -8.47
C ARG A 103 21.12 4.27 -7.94
N CYS A 104 19.94 4.41 -7.32
CA CYS A 104 19.48 5.65 -6.70
C CYS A 104 18.80 5.37 -5.35
N PRO A 105 19.57 5.41 -4.24
CA PRO A 105 19.03 5.15 -2.91
C PRO A 105 17.89 6.10 -2.48
N ALA A 106 17.90 7.35 -2.96
CA ALA A 106 16.83 8.31 -2.68
C ALA A 106 15.50 7.88 -3.31
N CYS A 107 15.52 7.48 -4.58
CA CYS A 107 14.36 6.90 -5.26
C CYS A 107 13.86 5.65 -4.53
N ALA A 108 14.76 4.72 -4.19
CA ALA A 108 14.40 3.50 -3.46
C ALA A 108 13.74 3.82 -2.11
N ARG A 109 14.25 4.81 -1.37
CA ARG A 109 13.68 5.26 -0.09
C ARG A 109 12.30 5.90 -0.27
N ASN A 110 12.12 6.77 -1.27
CA ASN A 110 10.82 7.41 -1.54
C ASN A 110 9.77 6.39 -1.99
N PHE A 111 10.16 5.45 -2.85
CA PHE A 111 9.32 4.33 -3.26
C PHE A 111 8.90 3.50 -2.04
N ALA A 112 9.85 3.10 -1.18
CA ALA A 112 9.53 2.38 0.05
C ALA A 112 8.59 3.19 0.95
N ASN A 113 8.83 4.49 1.11
CA ASN A 113 8.00 5.37 1.94
C ASN A 113 6.54 5.44 1.46
N LEU A 114 6.30 5.45 0.14
CA LEU A 114 4.96 5.39 -0.44
C LEU A 114 4.19 4.16 0.05
N TYR A 115 4.77 2.96 -0.09
CA TYR A 115 4.13 1.72 0.35
C TYR A 115 4.08 1.60 1.87
N CYS A 116 5.06 2.12 2.59
CA CYS A 116 5.02 2.22 4.04
C CYS A 116 3.80 3.00 4.50
N ASN A 117 3.50 4.15 3.88
CA ASN A 117 2.31 4.92 4.22
C ASN A 117 1.03 4.13 3.90
N ASN A 118 0.94 3.53 2.71
CA ASN A 118 -0.20 2.70 2.33
C ASN A 118 -0.52 1.59 3.33
N ILE A 119 0.50 0.93 3.88
CA ILE A 119 0.30 -0.28 4.69
C ILE A 119 0.32 0.01 6.20
N CYS A 120 1.18 0.89 6.67
CA CYS A 120 1.49 1.03 8.09
C CYS A 120 1.16 2.40 8.70
N SER A 121 0.83 3.43 7.91
CA SER A 121 0.53 4.77 8.44
C SER A 121 -0.53 4.72 9.55
N PRO A 122 -0.35 5.38 10.70
CA PRO A 122 -1.39 5.47 11.73
C PRO A 122 -2.63 6.23 11.24
N ASP A 123 -2.49 7.02 10.18
CA ASP A 123 -3.56 7.83 9.58
C ASP A 123 -4.04 7.26 8.24
N GLN A 124 -3.79 5.97 7.98
CA GLN A 124 -4.10 5.28 6.72
C GLN A 124 -5.53 5.55 6.22
N SER A 125 -6.52 5.58 7.11
CA SER A 125 -7.90 5.84 6.70
C SER A 125 -8.11 7.20 6.06
N LEU A 126 -7.27 8.22 6.28
CA LEU A 126 -7.46 9.54 5.67
C LEU A 126 -7.31 9.53 4.15
N PHE A 127 -6.53 8.59 3.60
CA PHE A 127 -6.20 8.55 2.18
C PHE A 127 -6.43 7.18 1.55
N THR A 128 -7.00 6.22 2.26
CA THR A 128 -7.31 4.90 1.72
C THR A 128 -8.82 4.62 1.81
N ASN A 129 -9.41 4.21 0.69
CA ASN A 129 -10.81 3.75 0.63
C ASN A 129 -10.87 2.32 0.08
N VAL A 130 -11.47 1.40 0.83
CA VAL A 130 -11.61 0.01 0.38
C VAL A 130 -12.83 -0.09 -0.55
N THR A 131 -12.63 -0.64 -1.75
CA THR A 131 -13.68 -0.72 -2.78
C THR A 131 -14.20 -2.13 -2.98
N ARG A 132 -13.37 -3.15 -2.75
CA ARG A 132 -13.78 -4.55 -2.92
C ARG A 132 -13.18 -5.47 -1.86
N ILE A 133 -14.03 -6.37 -1.38
CA ILE A 133 -13.68 -7.43 -0.44
C ILE A 133 -14.13 -8.80 -0.95
N VAL A 134 -13.50 -9.84 -0.43
CA VAL A 134 -13.90 -11.24 -0.60
C VAL A 134 -14.09 -11.88 0.77
N ASN A 135 -15.20 -12.60 0.94
CA ASN A 135 -15.45 -13.36 2.16
C ASN A 135 -14.49 -14.55 2.24
N ARG A 136 -13.83 -14.71 3.38
CA ARG A 136 -13.00 -15.86 3.72
C ARG A 136 -13.42 -16.45 5.04
N THR A 137 -13.25 -17.76 5.18
CA THR A 137 -13.42 -18.46 6.45
C THR A 137 -12.07 -19.00 6.86
N THR A 138 -11.65 -18.67 8.07
CA THR A 138 -10.41 -19.21 8.66
C THR A 138 -10.54 -20.72 8.89
N ALA A 139 -9.43 -21.42 9.10
CA ALA A 139 -9.43 -22.84 9.47
C ALA A 139 -10.24 -23.14 10.76
N LEU A 140 -10.43 -22.12 11.61
CA LEU A 140 -11.22 -22.19 12.83
C LEU A 140 -12.71 -21.83 12.63
N GLY A 141 -13.18 -21.74 11.38
CA GLY A 141 -14.58 -21.42 11.06
C GLY A 141 -14.96 -19.95 11.24
N ARG A 142 -14.02 -19.06 11.58
CA ARG A 142 -14.32 -17.63 11.77
C ARG A 142 -14.36 -16.89 10.43
N PRO A 143 -15.42 -16.11 10.13
CA PRO A 143 -15.49 -15.30 8.93
C PRO A 143 -14.51 -14.13 9.00
N GLN A 144 -13.95 -13.79 7.86
CA GLN A 144 -13.02 -12.70 7.64
C GLN A 144 -13.32 -12.03 6.29
N LEU A 145 -13.13 -10.71 6.21
CA LEU A 145 -13.32 -9.94 5.00
C LEU A 145 -11.94 -9.57 4.44
N ALA A 146 -11.54 -10.21 3.36
CA ALA A 146 -10.24 -9.99 2.74
C ALA A 146 -10.34 -8.82 1.75
N VAL A 147 -9.46 -7.83 1.87
CA VAL A 147 -9.43 -6.66 0.98
C VAL A 147 -8.68 -7.01 -0.30
N VAL A 148 -9.38 -7.04 -1.43
CA VAL A 148 -8.79 -7.35 -2.74
C VAL A 148 -8.59 -6.11 -3.61
N GLU A 149 -9.27 -5.00 -3.29
CA GLU A 149 -9.12 -3.73 -3.98
C GLU A 149 -9.34 -2.56 -3.02
N TYR A 150 -8.48 -1.56 -3.16
CA TYR A 150 -8.60 -0.27 -2.48
C TYR A 150 -8.02 0.84 -3.35
N GLN A 151 -8.45 2.06 -3.10
CA GLN A 151 -7.96 3.26 -3.74
C GLN A 151 -7.18 4.10 -2.73
N CYS A 152 -6.04 4.64 -3.15
CA CYS A 152 -5.26 5.58 -2.37
C CYS A 152 -5.27 6.96 -3.02
N PHE A 153 -5.46 8.00 -2.22
CA PHE A 153 -5.59 9.38 -2.66
C PHE A 153 -4.38 10.19 -2.21
N TYR A 154 -3.58 10.64 -3.17
CA TYR A 154 -2.36 11.39 -2.91
C TYR A 154 -2.47 12.83 -3.40
N GLN A 155 -1.79 13.74 -2.70
CA GLN A 155 -1.54 15.06 -3.25
C GLN A 155 -0.65 14.94 -4.49
N ARG A 156 -0.95 15.76 -5.49
CA ARG A 156 -0.24 15.74 -6.77
C ARG A 156 1.26 15.99 -6.60
N ASP A 157 1.62 17.00 -5.82
CA ASP A 157 3.04 17.36 -5.60
C ASP A 157 3.81 16.23 -4.93
N PHE A 158 3.17 15.48 -4.02
CA PHE A 158 3.79 14.30 -3.40
C PHE A 158 4.01 13.16 -4.42
N ALA A 159 3.04 12.92 -5.30
CA ALA A 159 3.16 11.92 -6.35
C ALA A 159 4.23 12.31 -7.40
N ASP A 160 4.22 13.57 -7.85
CA ASP A 160 5.19 14.10 -8.80
C ASP A 160 6.62 14.10 -8.21
N ALA A 161 6.80 14.52 -6.96
CA ALA A 161 8.11 14.47 -6.30
C ALA A 161 8.64 13.03 -6.12
N SER A 162 7.74 12.08 -5.78
CA SER A 162 8.10 10.66 -5.69
C SER A 162 8.55 10.11 -7.04
N PHE A 163 7.81 10.42 -8.11
CA PHE A 163 8.15 10.06 -9.50
C PHE A 163 9.49 10.67 -9.93
N ASP A 164 9.65 11.98 -9.74
CA ASP A 164 10.83 12.72 -10.21
C ASP A 164 12.09 12.27 -9.51
N SER A 165 12.00 11.79 -8.26
CA SER A 165 13.14 11.20 -7.55
C SER A 165 13.73 9.97 -8.23
N CYS A 166 12.95 9.31 -9.08
CA CYS A 166 13.33 8.11 -9.82
C CYS A 166 13.56 8.36 -11.32
N LYS A 167 13.27 9.58 -11.80
CA LYS A 167 13.41 9.94 -13.20
C LYS A 167 14.88 9.89 -13.61
N GLY A 168 15.19 9.11 -14.64
CA GLY A 168 16.56 8.93 -15.13
C GLY A 168 17.38 7.86 -14.39
N VAL A 169 16.80 7.14 -13.42
CA VAL A 169 17.45 5.98 -12.81
C VAL A 169 17.61 4.88 -13.86
N ARG A 170 18.85 4.45 -14.09
CA ARG A 170 19.13 3.33 -15.01
C ARG A 170 18.95 2.01 -14.29
N PHE A 171 18.05 1.19 -14.79
CA PHE A 171 17.78 -0.12 -14.21
C PHE A 171 18.87 -1.13 -14.61
N PRO A 172 19.31 -2.02 -13.71
CA PRO A 172 20.17 -3.14 -14.05
C PRO A 172 19.52 -3.96 -15.19
N GLY A 173 20.21 -4.13 -16.32
CA GLY A 173 19.68 -4.81 -17.50
C GLY A 173 18.97 -3.92 -18.55
N TRP A 174 18.62 -2.67 -18.24
CA TRP A 174 18.00 -1.75 -19.21
C TRP A 174 18.98 -1.24 -20.27
N ALA A 175 20.30 -1.42 -20.10
CA ALA A 175 21.29 -0.96 -21.10
C ALA A 175 21.02 -1.46 -22.53
N THR A 176 20.21 -2.51 -22.73
CA THR A 176 19.77 -3.04 -24.04
C THR A 176 18.45 -2.46 -24.57
N ALA A 177 17.64 -1.78 -23.77
CA ALA A 177 16.32 -1.23 -24.20
C ALA A 177 16.35 0.27 -24.52
N ALA A 178 17.45 0.97 -24.22
CA ALA A 178 17.58 2.41 -24.49
C ALA A 178 17.78 2.75 -25.99
N SER A 179 17.99 1.76 -26.86
CA SER A 179 18.19 1.96 -28.29
C SER A 179 16.92 1.90 -29.15
N THR A 180 15.73 1.66 -28.58
CA THR A 180 14.46 1.63 -29.35
C THR A 180 13.38 2.59 -28.87
N ALA A 181 13.61 3.40 -27.84
CA ALA A 181 12.67 4.45 -27.44
C ALA A 181 12.93 5.73 -28.24
N SER A 182 12.11 5.98 -29.26
CA SER A 182 12.06 7.25 -30.00
C SER A 182 11.94 8.47 -29.08
N PRO A 183 12.52 9.62 -29.46
CA PRO A 183 12.55 10.82 -28.64
C PRO A 183 11.22 11.58 -28.74
N SER A 184 10.21 11.16 -27.99
CA SER A 184 8.98 11.94 -27.84
C SER A 184 8.27 11.66 -26.51
N THR A 185 8.80 12.19 -25.41
CA THR A 185 7.98 12.39 -24.19
C THR A 185 8.58 13.50 -23.33
N SER A 186 8.45 14.74 -23.80
CA SER A 186 8.72 15.97 -23.02
C SER A 186 7.57 16.34 -22.07
N ARG A 187 6.72 15.38 -21.68
CA ARG A 187 5.60 15.63 -20.76
C ARG A 187 5.14 14.38 -20.02
N THR A 188 6.02 13.79 -19.21
CA THR A 188 5.62 12.84 -18.16
C THR A 188 5.37 13.62 -16.87
N THR A 189 4.14 14.10 -16.69
CA THR A 189 3.53 14.19 -15.35
C THR A 189 3.40 12.76 -14.79
N ALA A 190 3.05 12.56 -13.52
CA ALA A 190 2.77 11.21 -13.01
C ALA A 190 1.36 10.70 -13.41
N PRO A 191 1.16 10.07 -14.59
CA PRO A 191 0.18 8.99 -14.64
C PRO A 191 0.84 7.67 -15.06
N ALA A 192 0.37 6.61 -14.42
CA ALA A 192 0.76 5.22 -14.60
C ALA A 192 2.19 4.87 -14.17
N TRP A 193 2.52 5.15 -12.90
CA TRP A 193 3.40 4.22 -12.18
C TRP A 193 2.57 3.03 -11.69
N PRO A 194 3.01 1.78 -11.92
CA PRO A 194 2.32 0.59 -11.44
C PRO A 194 2.33 0.48 -9.91
#